data_AF-A0A6L3B8U0-F1
#
_entry.id   AF-A0A6L3B8U0-F1
#
_cell.length_a   1.000
_cell.length_b   1.000
_cell.length_c   1.000
_cell.angle_alpha   90.00
_cell.angle_beta   90.00
_cell.angle_gamma   90.00
#
_symmetry.space_group_name_H-M   'P 1'
#
loop_
_entity.id
_entity.type
_entity.pdbx_description
1 polymer ?
#
loop_
_entity_poly.entity_id
_entity_poly.type
_entity_poly.pdbx_seq_one_letter_code
_entity_poly.pdbx_strand_id
1 'polypeptide(L)'
;MAERPKHILFLTGALAEPRLRRVLAALEPLEFRTTVVNLGIKVAALATTEIVLRRLASTEGADLVLLPGRFRGDLDRLSAHFGVPFERGPDELDDLPQHFRRQAAPLDLSRYRTRIFAEIVEAPLLGVPAILERAARFAADGADVIDLGGLPDHPFPHLEEAVTALRAAGHTVSVDSLDPRELLRGASAGASYLLSLTEETAWVARETDAVPVVIPTTPGDLPSLDRALDTIRGAGRRCIADPILEPIHHGFTDSLLRYREVRARHPDLEILMGVGNVTELTDADTPGMTALLMGIVSELRIDHILTVQVSPHCRRTIREFDAARRQFFAAAEAGALPRNFGDALLCLRDRKPFTSTPEQVADLAARIRDPNYRIEVTERGLHLYNRDGHHVAGDPFALLPHIDPRTDMGHAFYLGAELARAQIAWQLGKRYSQDNELRWGVAVDAPDGTGGRGT
;
A
#
# COMPACT_ATOMS: atom_id res chain seq x y z
N MET A 1 -5.61 -26.86 -24.95
CA MET A 1 -5.62 -26.48 -23.52
C MET A 1 -5.14 -27.69 -22.75
N ALA A 2 -4.00 -27.62 -22.04
CA ALA A 2 -3.61 -28.71 -21.16
C ALA A 2 -4.66 -28.85 -20.06
N GLU A 3 -5.16 -30.07 -19.83
CA GLU A 3 -6.05 -30.35 -18.70
C GLU A 3 -5.34 -29.93 -17.40
N ARG A 4 -6.09 -29.31 -16.48
CA ARG A 4 -5.57 -29.02 -15.13
C ARG A 4 -5.30 -30.36 -14.43
N PRO A 5 -4.14 -30.53 -13.77
CA PRO A 5 -3.82 -31.77 -13.08
C PRO A 5 -4.86 -32.04 -11.98
N LYS A 6 -5.43 -33.24 -11.96
CA LYS A 6 -6.43 -33.69 -10.97
C LYS A 6 -5.75 -34.31 -9.75
N HIS A 7 -4.49 -34.72 -9.86
CA HIS A 7 -3.65 -35.22 -8.79
C HIS A 7 -2.20 -34.70 -8.89
N ILE A 8 -1.73 -34.06 -7.83
CA ILE A 8 -0.35 -33.54 -7.71
C ILE A 8 0.40 -34.28 -6.60
N LEU A 9 1.60 -34.77 -6.91
CA LEU A 9 2.51 -35.41 -5.97
C LEU A 9 3.65 -34.48 -5.60
N PHE A 10 3.80 -34.19 -4.30
CA PHE A 10 4.86 -33.34 -3.77
C PHE A 10 6.03 -34.16 -3.26
N LEU A 11 7.22 -33.90 -3.80
CA LEU A 11 8.47 -34.48 -3.32
C LEU A 11 9.10 -33.57 -2.28
N THR A 12 9.40 -34.12 -1.11
CA THR A 12 10.01 -33.37 -0.01
C THR A 12 11.04 -34.19 0.76
N GLY A 13 11.75 -33.55 1.67
CA GLY A 13 12.69 -34.18 2.60
C GLY A 13 12.15 -34.16 4.02
N ALA A 14 12.77 -34.92 4.91
CA ALA A 14 12.32 -35.12 6.30
C ALA A 14 12.12 -33.83 7.10
N LEU A 15 12.92 -32.78 6.86
CA LEU A 15 12.80 -31.52 7.59
C LEU A 15 11.61 -30.66 7.14
N ALA A 16 11.22 -30.75 5.86
CA ALA A 16 10.18 -29.90 5.28
C ALA A 16 8.81 -30.58 5.25
N GLU A 17 8.75 -31.90 5.45
CA GLU A 17 7.51 -32.68 5.39
C GLU A 17 6.41 -32.20 6.37
N PRO A 18 6.67 -31.99 7.68
CA PRO A 18 5.62 -31.55 8.60
C PRO A 18 5.05 -30.17 8.24
N ARG A 19 5.89 -29.27 7.74
CA ARG A 19 5.50 -27.91 7.32
C ARG A 19 4.71 -27.93 6.02
N LEU A 20 5.14 -28.70 5.03
CA LEU A 20 4.44 -28.86 3.76
C LEU A 20 3.02 -29.42 3.96
N ARG A 21 2.86 -30.45 4.82
CA ARG A 21 1.53 -31.00 5.15
C ARG A 21 0.63 -29.94 5.79
N ARG A 22 1.16 -29.10 6.68
CA ARG A 22 0.41 -28.00 7.31
C ARG A 22 -0.03 -26.94 6.29
N VAL A 23 0.85 -26.55 5.36
CA VAL A 23 0.54 -25.56 4.32
C VAL A 23 -0.52 -26.09 3.35
N LEU A 24 -0.41 -27.36 2.93
CA LEU A 24 -1.40 -27.98 2.04
C LEU A 24 -2.78 -28.11 2.71
N ALA A 25 -2.84 -28.48 3.99
CA ALA A 25 -4.09 -28.52 4.74
C ALA A 25 -4.76 -27.13 4.86
N ALA A 26 -3.97 -26.07 5.02
CA ALA A 26 -4.48 -24.69 5.05
C ALA A 26 -4.98 -24.17 3.68
N LEU A 27 -4.69 -24.90 2.60
CA LEU A 27 -5.13 -24.54 1.24
C LEU A 27 -6.44 -25.22 0.83
N GLU A 28 -7.01 -26.10 1.66
CA GLU A 28 -8.28 -26.75 1.37
C GLU A 28 -9.47 -25.76 1.32
N PRO A 29 -10.44 -25.93 0.41
CA PRO A 29 -10.53 -27.00 -0.58
C PRO A 29 -9.65 -26.74 -1.82
N LEU A 30 -8.94 -27.79 -2.27
CA LEU A 30 -8.14 -27.77 -3.49
C LEU A 30 -8.93 -28.39 -4.65
N GLU A 31 -8.75 -27.86 -5.87
CA GLU A 31 -9.37 -28.42 -7.10
C GLU A 31 -8.71 -29.75 -7.54
N PHE A 32 -7.68 -30.20 -6.83
CA PHE A 32 -6.89 -31.39 -7.13
C PHE A 32 -6.54 -32.17 -5.86
N ARG A 33 -6.36 -33.48 -6.00
CA ARG A 33 -5.86 -34.36 -4.93
C ARG A 33 -4.37 -34.10 -4.70
N THR A 34 -3.92 -34.19 -3.45
CA THR A 34 -2.49 -34.06 -3.10
C THR A 34 -1.94 -35.34 -2.48
N THR A 35 -0.72 -35.72 -2.85
CA THR A 35 0.08 -36.76 -2.18
C THR A 35 1.43 -36.17 -1.79
N VAL A 36 1.93 -36.44 -0.59
CA VAL A 36 3.26 -35.99 -0.14
C VAL A 36 4.17 -37.20 0.05
N VAL A 37 5.29 -37.24 -0.70
CA VAL A 37 6.30 -38.30 -0.63
C VAL A 37 7.62 -37.75 -0.10
N ASN A 38 8.13 -38.38 0.95
CA ASN A 38 9.44 -38.10 1.50
C ASN A 38 10.50 -38.98 0.84
N LEU A 39 11.53 -38.36 0.26
CA LEU A 39 12.65 -39.05 -0.42
C LEU A 39 13.64 -39.72 0.56
N GLY A 40 13.37 -39.75 1.86
CA GLY A 40 14.24 -40.33 2.89
C GLY A 40 15.56 -39.56 3.08
N ILE A 41 15.60 -38.30 2.66
CA ILE A 41 16.74 -37.38 2.77
C ILE A 41 16.36 -36.20 3.67
N LYS A 42 17.34 -35.54 4.30
CA LYS A 42 17.06 -34.42 5.21
C LYS A 42 16.45 -33.20 4.50
N VAL A 43 17.01 -32.79 3.36
CA VAL A 43 16.59 -31.60 2.60
C VAL A 43 16.44 -31.96 1.11
N ALA A 44 15.22 -31.90 0.58
CA ALA A 44 14.96 -32.30 -0.81
C ALA A 44 15.46 -31.30 -1.88
N ALA A 45 15.67 -30.03 -1.54
CA ALA A 45 16.28 -29.06 -2.44
C ALA A 45 17.72 -29.44 -2.86
N LEU A 46 18.41 -30.26 -2.05
CA LEU A 46 19.78 -30.74 -2.31
C LEU A 46 19.79 -32.13 -2.97
N ALA A 47 18.62 -32.67 -3.34
CA ALA A 47 18.55 -33.93 -4.07
C ALA A 47 19.10 -33.76 -5.49
N THR A 48 19.77 -34.80 -5.98
CA THR A 48 20.13 -34.93 -7.40
C THR A 48 19.08 -35.75 -8.14
N THR A 49 19.07 -35.69 -9.47
CA THR A 49 18.21 -36.54 -10.33
C THR A 49 18.35 -38.02 -9.97
N GLU A 50 19.57 -38.51 -9.74
CA GLU A 50 19.83 -39.91 -9.37
C GLU A 50 19.23 -40.29 -8.01
N ILE A 51 19.20 -39.36 -7.06
CA ILE A 51 18.57 -39.59 -5.75
C ILE A 51 17.06 -39.75 -5.93
N VAL A 52 16.43 -38.92 -6.77
CA VAL A 52 15.00 -39.03 -7.06
C VAL A 52 14.69 -40.33 -7.79
N LEU A 53 15.42 -40.67 -8.87
CA LEU A 53 15.26 -41.92 -9.62
C LEU A 53 15.38 -43.16 -8.74
N ARG A 54 16.34 -43.17 -7.81
CA ARG A 54 16.57 -44.33 -6.94
C ARG A 54 15.54 -44.46 -5.81
N ARG A 55 14.97 -43.34 -5.34
CA ARG A 55 14.19 -43.31 -4.08
C ARG A 55 12.71 -43.06 -4.26
N LEU A 56 12.28 -42.52 -5.39
CA LEU A 56 10.88 -42.44 -5.75
C LEU A 56 10.47 -43.74 -6.42
N ALA A 57 9.76 -44.60 -5.69
CA ALA A 57 9.36 -45.92 -6.21
C ALA A 57 8.21 -45.85 -7.23
N SER A 58 7.30 -44.89 -7.08
CA SER A 58 6.13 -44.70 -7.94
C SER A 58 5.62 -43.26 -7.82
N THR A 59 4.95 -42.79 -8.87
CA THR A 59 4.25 -41.50 -8.88
C THR A 59 2.78 -41.61 -8.46
N GLU A 60 2.32 -42.80 -8.07
CA GLU A 60 0.97 -43.09 -7.56
C GLU A 60 -0.18 -42.57 -8.45
N GLY A 61 0.03 -42.52 -9.77
CA GLY A 61 -0.97 -42.04 -10.73
C GLY A 61 -1.13 -40.52 -10.76
N ALA A 62 -0.14 -39.76 -10.27
CA ALA A 62 -0.17 -38.31 -10.31
C ALA A 62 -0.09 -37.76 -11.75
N ASP A 63 -0.84 -36.69 -12.01
CA ASP A 63 -0.80 -35.95 -13.27
C ASP A 63 0.39 -34.98 -13.32
N LEU A 64 0.95 -34.63 -12.16
CA LEU A 64 2.09 -33.74 -11.99
C LEU A 64 2.88 -34.09 -10.72
N VAL A 65 4.21 -34.06 -10.82
CA VAL A 65 5.11 -34.17 -9.67
C VAL A 65 5.80 -32.83 -9.40
N LEU A 66 5.62 -32.27 -8.21
CA LEU A 66 6.25 -31.02 -7.79
C LEU A 66 7.39 -31.24 -6.82
N LEU A 67 8.56 -30.75 -7.22
CA LEU A 67 9.79 -30.70 -6.43
C LEU A 67 9.91 -29.36 -5.70
N PRO A 68 10.78 -29.22 -4.68
CA PRO A 68 11.08 -27.91 -4.10
C PRO A 68 11.64 -26.95 -5.15
N GLY A 69 11.34 -25.64 -5.07
CA GLY A 69 11.78 -24.65 -6.07
C GLY A 69 13.29 -24.61 -6.31
N ARG A 70 14.05 -24.88 -5.24
CA ARG A 70 15.51 -24.93 -5.26
C ARG A 70 16.10 -26.24 -5.79
N PHE A 71 15.30 -27.21 -6.23
CA PHE A 71 15.80 -28.47 -6.79
C PHE A 71 16.52 -28.22 -8.13
N ARG A 72 17.80 -28.63 -8.22
CA ARG A 72 18.66 -28.37 -9.38
C ARG A 72 18.85 -29.54 -10.34
N GLY A 73 18.18 -30.67 -10.11
CA GLY A 73 18.26 -31.83 -11.00
C GLY A 73 17.53 -31.63 -12.34
N ASP A 74 17.84 -32.52 -13.27
CA ASP A 74 17.23 -32.68 -14.59
C ASP A 74 15.78 -33.19 -14.46
N LEU A 75 14.81 -32.31 -14.78
CA LEU A 75 13.38 -32.59 -14.73
C LEU A 75 12.89 -33.37 -15.94
N ASP A 76 13.50 -33.18 -17.11
CA ASP A 76 13.11 -33.85 -18.36
C ASP A 76 13.43 -35.32 -18.26
N ARG A 77 14.60 -35.65 -17.71
CA ARG A 77 14.98 -37.04 -17.44
C ARG A 77 14.07 -37.72 -16.42
N LEU A 78 13.60 -37.02 -15.40
CA LEU A 78 12.62 -37.55 -14.45
C LEU A 78 11.27 -37.77 -15.14
N SER A 79 10.84 -36.79 -15.93
CA SER A 79 9.57 -36.85 -16.65
C SER A 79 9.54 -38.00 -17.67
N ALA A 80 10.64 -38.20 -18.41
CA ALA A 80 10.79 -39.30 -19.35
C ALA A 80 10.82 -40.67 -18.66
N HIS A 81 11.44 -40.77 -17.48
CA HIS A 81 11.54 -42.02 -16.73
C HIS A 81 10.20 -42.44 -16.11
N PHE A 82 9.50 -41.50 -15.47
CA PHE A 82 8.25 -41.78 -14.73
C PHE A 82 6.98 -41.59 -15.58
N GLY A 83 7.11 -41.07 -16.80
CA GLY A 83 5.99 -40.88 -17.74
C GLY A 83 5.00 -39.81 -17.32
N VAL A 84 5.37 -38.93 -16.39
CA VAL A 84 4.54 -37.82 -15.87
C VAL A 84 5.37 -36.53 -15.80
N PRO A 85 4.77 -35.33 -15.97
CA PRO A 85 5.50 -34.07 -15.83
C PRO A 85 6.10 -33.88 -14.44
N PHE A 86 7.35 -33.41 -14.39
CA PHE A 86 8.02 -32.94 -13.18
C PHE A 86 8.25 -31.43 -13.25
N GLU A 87 7.78 -30.71 -12.25
CA GLU A 87 7.94 -29.25 -12.15
C GLU A 87 8.61 -28.84 -10.82
N ARG A 88 9.08 -27.60 -10.78
CA ARG A 88 9.58 -26.98 -9.54
C ARG A 88 8.46 -26.14 -8.92
N GLY A 89 8.23 -26.35 -7.63
CA GLY A 89 7.43 -25.50 -6.77
C GLY A 89 8.09 -24.14 -6.51
N PRO A 90 7.54 -23.32 -5.61
CA PRO A 90 8.20 -22.10 -5.18
C PRO A 90 9.42 -22.42 -4.30
N ASP A 91 10.34 -21.45 -4.20
CA ASP A 91 11.54 -21.56 -3.37
C ASP A 91 11.23 -21.69 -1.88
N GLU A 92 10.15 -21.06 -1.43
CA GLU A 92 9.67 -21.09 -0.05
C GLU A 92 8.28 -21.73 0.02
N LEU A 93 8.06 -22.54 1.05
CA LEU A 93 6.77 -23.23 1.22
C LEU A 93 5.61 -22.26 1.43
N ASP A 94 5.86 -21.08 1.99
CA ASP A 94 4.81 -20.07 2.24
C ASP A 94 4.35 -19.37 0.96
N ASP A 95 5.08 -19.55 -0.15
CA ASP A 95 4.72 -19.06 -1.47
C ASP A 95 3.91 -20.14 -2.26
N LEU A 96 3.70 -21.36 -1.71
CA LEU A 96 2.80 -22.37 -2.31
C LEU A 96 1.40 -21.84 -2.59
N PRO A 97 0.75 -21.08 -1.68
CA PRO A 97 -0.54 -20.46 -1.96
C PRO A 97 -0.50 -19.62 -3.24
N GLN A 98 0.56 -18.84 -3.47
CA GLN A 98 0.71 -18.02 -4.68
C GLN A 98 1.09 -18.85 -5.91
N HIS A 99 1.81 -19.96 -5.72
CA HIS A 99 2.20 -20.88 -6.77
C HIS A 99 1.02 -21.71 -7.31
N PHE A 100 0.10 -22.17 -6.45
CA PHE A 100 -1.08 -22.95 -6.85
C PHE A 100 -2.32 -22.10 -7.12
N ARG A 101 -2.45 -20.95 -6.45
CA ARG A 101 -3.54 -20.03 -6.73
C ARG A 101 -3.11 -19.08 -7.84
N ARG A 102 -3.76 -19.23 -9.00
CA ARG A 102 -4.20 -18.04 -9.76
C ARG A 102 -4.75 -17.05 -8.74
N GLN A 103 -4.02 -15.95 -8.50
CA GLN A 103 -4.36 -14.92 -7.50
C GLN A 103 -4.50 -15.49 -6.07
N ALA A 104 -3.66 -15.05 -5.12
CA ALA A 104 -4.25 -14.77 -3.82
C ALA A 104 -5.49 -13.92 -4.15
N ALA A 105 -6.71 -14.40 -3.82
CA ALA A 105 -7.92 -13.64 -4.09
C ALA A 105 -7.59 -12.19 -3.70
N PRO A 106 -7.75 -11.21 -4.61
CA PRO A 106 -7.30 -9.86 -4.38
C PRO A 106 -7.74 -9.48 -2.97
N LEU A 107 -6.79 -9.14 -2.11
CA LEU A 107 -7.12 -8.81 -0.74
C LEU A 107 -8.19 -7.72 -0.81
N ASP A 108 -9.35 -7.98 -0.21
CA ASP A 108 -10.45 -7.03 -0.29
C ASP A 108 -10.10 -5.80 0.56
N LEU A 109 -9.58 -4.79 -0.12
CA LEU A 109 -9.25 -3.48 0.42
C LEU A 109 -10.37 -2.47 0.17
N SER A 110 -11.57 -2.91 -0.22
CA SER A 110 -12.71 -2.01 -0.44
C SER A 110 -13.22 -1.41 0.87
N ARG A 111 -13.06 -2.15 1.99
CA ARG A 111 -13.51 -1.76 3.32
C ARG A 111 -12.47 -0.92 4.05
N TYR A 112 -12.97 0.04 4.81
CA TYR A 112 -12.21 0.88 5.73
C TYR A 112 -13.14 1.39 6.83
N ARG A 113 -12.57 1.78 7.97
CA ARG A 113 -13.31 2.44 9.06
C ARG A 113 -13.09 3.95 9.06
N THR A 114 -11.82 4.37 9.00
CA THR A 114 -11.43 5.77 9.18
C THR A 114 -11.81 6.61 7.95
N ARG A 115 -12.55 7.70 8.17
CA ARG A 115 -12.88 8.66 7.12
C ARG A 115 -11.78 9.72 6.98
N ILE A 116 -11.63 10.24 5.77
CA ILE A 116 -10.64 11.27 5.44
C ILE A 116 -11.37 12.58 5.16
N PHE A 117 -11.10 13.56 6.01
CA PHE A 117 -11.41 14.97 5.78
C PHE A 117 -10.20 15.57 5.06
N ALA A 118 -10.41 16.01 3.82
CA ALA A 118 -9.39 16.68 3.03
C ALA A 118 -9.67 18.17 3.00
N GLU A 119 -8.77 18.94 3.61
CA GLU A 119 -8.95 20.38 3.77
C GLU A 119 -8.43 21.13 2.54
N ILE A 120 -9.29 21.98 2.01
CA ILE A 120 -8.93 23.05 1.08
C ILE A 120 -8.53 24.24 1.94
N VAL A 121 -7.23 24.35 2.21
CA VAL A 121 -6.68 25.48 2.97
C VAL A 121 -6.93 26.80 2.25
N GLU A 122 -7.10 27.86 3.03
CA GLU A 122 -7.31 29.22 2.55
C GLU A 122 -8.50 29.33 1.57
N ALA A 123 -9.55 28.53 1.79
CA ALA A 123 -10.72 28.49 0.93
C ALA A 123 -11.36 29.88 0.66
N PRO A 124 -11.39 30.84 1.62
CA PRO A 124 -11.89 32.20 1.36
C PRO A 124 -11.19 32.95 0.22
N LEU A 125 -9.95 32.57 -0.13
CA LEU A 125 -9.15 33.22 -1.16
C LEU A 125 -9.38 32.61 -2.56
N LEU A 126 -10.09 31.49 -2.64
CA LEU A 126 -10.35 30.78 -3.88
C LEU A 126 -11.73 31.14 -4.42
N GLY A 127 -11.90 31.15 -5.74
CA GLY A 127 -13.24 31.18 -6.31
C GLY A 127 -13.90 29.80 -6.24
N VAL A 128 -15.24 29.75 -6.22
CA VAL A 128 -16.03 28.51 -6.24
C VAL A 128 -15.56 27.49 -7.30
N PRO A 129 -15.22 27.88 -8.56
CA PRO A 129 -14.69 26.93 -9.54
C PRO A 129 -13.39 26.24 -9.12
N ALA A 130 -12.47 26.97 -8.48
CA ALA A 130 -11.20 26.42 -8.00
C ALA A 130 -11.40 25.51 -6.78
N ILE A 131 -12.36 25.85 -5.90
CA ILE A 131 -12.78 24.99 -4.79
C ILE A 131 -13.31 23.66 -5.34
N LEU A 132 -14.21 23.69 -6.34
CA LEU A 132 -14.76 22.49 -6.98
C LEU A 132 -13.68 21.63 -7.65
N GLU A 133 -12.72 22.25 -8.34
CA GLU A 133 -11.61 21.53 -8.97
C GLU A 133 -10.75 20.79 -7.93
N ARG A 134 -10.39 21.46 -6.83
CA ARG A 134 -9.63 20.84 -5.74
C ARG A 134 -10.43 19.74 -5.05
N ALA A 135 -11.71 19.98 -4.78
CA ALA A 135 -12.60 18.99 -4.17
C ALA A 135 -12.73 17.72 -5.02
N ALA A 136 -12.89 17.86 -6.34
CA ALA A 136 -12.97 16.73 -7.25
C ALA A 136 -11.67 15.90 -7.24
N ARG A 137 -10.51 16.57 -7.21
CA ARG A 137 -9.21 15.89 -7.08
C ARG A 137 -9.07 15.15 -5.74
N PHE A 138 -9.39 15.80 -4.63
CA PHE A 138 -9.31 15.20 -3.30
C PHE A 138 -10.24 14.00 -3.16
N ALA A 139 -11.47 14.09 -3.68
CA ALA A 139 -12.39 12.97 -3.73
C ALA A 139 -11.84 11.80 -4.57
N ALA A 140 -11.24 12.09 -5.73
CA ALA A 140 -10.59 11.07 -6.57
C ALA A 140 -9.35 10.43 -5.92
N ASP A 141 -8.69 11.14 -5.01
CA ASP A 141 -7.58 10.63 -4.19
C ASP A 141 -8.05 9.86 -2.94
N GLY A 142 -9.35 9.89 -2.62
CA GLY A 142 -9.95 9.08 -1.56
C GLY A 142 -10.53 9.84 -0.37
N ALA A 143 -10.67 11.16 -0.45
CA ALA A 143 -11.35 11.95 0.58
C ALA A 143 -12.86 11.60 0.65
N ASP A 144 -13.38 11.42 1.88
CA ASP A 144 -14.82 11.22 2.10
C ASP A 144 -15.55 12.55 2.38
N VAL A 145 -14.83 13.51 2.96
CA VAL A 145 -15.34 14.84 3.32
C VAL A 145 -14.39 15.89 2.79
N ILE A 146 -14.94 16.91 2.14
CA ILE A 146 -14.20 18.11 1.72
C ILE A 146 -14.37 19.15 2.81
N ASP A 147 -13.27 19.52 3.44
CA ASP A 147 -13.24 20.52 4.48
C ASP A 147 -12.83 21.88 3.91
N LEU A 148 -13.63 22.90 4.20
CA LEU A 148 -13.36 24.28 3.81
C LEU A 148 -12.65 24.99 4.95
N GLY A 149 -11.32 25.03 4.86
CA GLY A 149 -10.45 25.70 5.83
C GLY A 149 -10.61 27.21 5.75
N GLY A 150 -11.18 27.80 6.81
CA GLY A 150 -11.26 29.24 7.00
C GLY A 150 -9.89 29.89 7.24
N LEU A 151 -9.89 31.21 7.36
CA LEU A 151 -8.71 31.99 7.70
C LEU A 151 -9.01 32.83 8.95
N PRO A 152 -8.14 32.82 9.97
CA PRO A 152 -8.29 33.70 11.12
C PRO A 152 -8.41 35.17 10.68
N ASP A 153 -9.38 35.88 11.25
CA ASP A 153 -9.67 37.30 10.99
C ASP A 153 -9.96 37.67 9.51
N HIS A 154 -10.23 36.69 8.64
CA HIS A 154 -10.58 36.93 7.25
C HIS A 154 -11.95 36.33 6.92
N PRO A 155 -12.95 37.16 6.55
CA PRO A 155 -14.30 36.65 6.30
C PRO A 155 -14.34 35.73 5.09
N PHE A 156 -15.28 34.78 5.11
CA PHE A 156 -15.60 33.93 3.96
C PHE A 156 -16.91 34.41 3.29
N PRO A 157 -16.87 35.42 2.40
CA PRO A 157 -18.09 36.07 1.88
C PRO A 157 -18.95 35.16 1.01
N HIS A 158 -18.35 34.22 0.29
CA HIS A 158 -19.03 33.32 -0.65
C HIS A 158 -19.12 31.88 -0.09
N LEU A 159 -19.11 31.73 1.24
CA LEU A 159 -19.17 30.44 1.94
C LEU A 159 -20.40 29.63 1.53
N GLU A 160 -21.58 30.22 1.56
CA GLU A 160 -22.84 29.54 1.24
C GLU A 160 -22.88 29.10 -0.22
N GLU A 161 -22.34 29.91 -1.13
CA GLU A 161 -22.20 29.57 -2.55
C GLU A 161 -21.25 28.38 -2.73
N ALA A 162 -20.10 28.38 -2.05
CA ALA A 162 -19.13 27.29 -2.11
C ALA A 162 -19.71 25.98 -1.54
N VAL A 163 -20.35 26.02 -0.36
CA VAL A 163 -20.98 24.85 0.26
C VAL A 163 -22.10 24.31 -0.64
N THR A 164 -22.98 25.18 -1.15
CA THR A 164 -24.08 24.78 -2.03
C THR A 164 -23.55 24.12 -3.31
N ALA A 165 -22.50 24.69 -3.92
CA ALA A 165 -21.90 24.15 -5.13
C ALA A 165 -21.25 22.77 -4.88
N LEU A 166 -20.51 22.60 -3.78
CA LEU A 166 -19.91 21.32 -3.40
C LEU A 166 -20.98 20.25 -3.13
N ARG A 167 -22.07 20.61 -2.44
CA ARG A 167 -23.20 19.72 -2.21
C ARG A 167 -23.88 19.31 -3.51
N ALA A 168 -24.09 20.27 -4.43
CA ALA A 168 -24.64 20.00 -5.76
C ALA A 168 -23.74 19.07 -6.60
N ALA A 169 -22.42 19.15 -6.41
CA ALA A 169 -21.44 18.24 -7.01
C ALA A 169 -21.37 16.85 -6.32
N GLY A 170 -22.16 16.62 -5.26
CA GLY A 170 -22.26 15.34 -4.57
C GLY A 170 -21.24 15.14 -3.43
N HIS A 171 -20.52 16.18 -3.04
CA HIS A 171 -19.56 16.09 -1.94
C HIS A 171 -20.24 16.20 -0.56
N THR A 172 -19.69 15.49 0.42
CA THR A 172 -19.94 15.78 1.84
C THR A 172 -19.03 16.93 2.24
N VAL A 173 -19.59 17.95 2.88
CA VAL A 173 -18.89 19.21 3.14
C VAL A 173 -18.74 19.42 4.63
N SER A 174 -17.58 19.92 5.00
CA SER A 174 -17.25 20.40 6.33
C SER A 174 -16.79 21.86 6.25
N VAL A 175 -17.05 22.63 7.31
CA VAL A 175 -16.61 24.03 7.42
C VAL A 175 -15.79 24.16 8.70
N ASP A 176 -14.54 24.60 8.56
CA ASP A 176 -13.64 24.88 9.67
C ASP A 176 -13.51 26.40 9.87
N SER A 177 -14.04 26.89 11.00
CA SER A 177 -13.97 28.30 11.38
C SER A 177 -14.10 28.46 12.89
N LEU A 178 -13.40 29.44 13.43
CA LEU A 178 -13.55 29.87 14.83
C LEU A 178 -14.71 30.86 15.01
N ASP A 179 -15.30 31.40 13.93
CA ASP A 179 -16.46 32.29 14.01
C ASP A 179 -17.77 31.46 14.00
N PRO A 180 -18.53 31.44 15.11
CA PRO A 180 -19.80 30.72 15.17
C PRO A 180 -20.82 31.20 14.11
N ARG A 181 -20.70 32.44 13.61
CA ARG A 181 -21.58 32.95 12.54
C ARG A 181 -21.28 32.27 11.21
N GLU A 182 -20.01 32.04 10.89
CA GLU A 182 -19.62 31.30 9.69
C GLU A 182 -20.04 29.83 9.79
N LEU A 183 -19.89 29.22 10.96
CA LEU A 183 -20.37 27.86 11.20
C LEU A 183 -21.89 27.75 10.96
N LEU A 184 -22.69 28.70 11.47
CA LEU A 184 -24.14 28.72 11.25
C LEU A 184 -24.51 28.97 9.78
N ARG A 185 -23.80 29.85 9.08
CA ARG A 185 -23.98 30.09 7.63
C ARG A 185 -23.67 28.83 6.82
N GLY A 186 -22.54 28.20 7.08
CA GLY A 186 -22.12 26.95 6.44
C GLY A 186 -23.11 25.82 6.69
N ALA A 187 -23.57 25.64 7.93
CA ALA A 187 -24.62 24.70 8.29
C ALA A 187 -25.92 24.97 7.52
N SER A 188 -26.37 26.22 7.49
CA SER A 188 -27.61 26.62 6.78
C SER A 188 -27.52 26.37 5.27
N ALA A 189 -26.32 26.46 4.70
CA ALA A 189 -26.04 26.13 3.31
C ALA A 189 -25.91 24.61 3.04
N GLY A 190 -25.92 23.77 4.09
CA GLY A 190 -25.91 22.31 3.98
C GLY A 190 -24.59 21.62 4.31
N ALA A 191 -23.68 22.29 5.02
CA ALA A 191 -22.50 21.62 5.58
C ALA A 191 -22.93 20.50 6.55
N SER A 192 -22.27 19.35 6.45
CA SER A 192 -22.56 18.16 7.26
C SER A 192 -21.76 18.14 8.58
N TYR A 193 -20.63 18.83 8.60
CA TYR A 193 -19.74 18.93 9.76
C TYR A 193 -19.32 20.39 9.98
N LEU A 194 -19.07 20.74 11.24
CA LEU A 194 -18.59 22.04 11.68
C LEU A 194 -17.36 21.79 12.55
N LEU A 195 -16.21 22.31 12.17
CA LEU A 195 -14.96 22.11 12.90
C LEU A 195 -14.69 23.23 13.91
N SER A 196 -13.78 22.92 14.84
CA SER A 196 -13.20 23.87 15.78
C SER A 196 -14.16 24.50 16.80
N LEU A 197 -15.21 23.77 17.22
CA LEU A 197 -16.06 24.22 18.33
C LEU A 197 -15.34 24.04 19.68
N THR A 198 -15.45 25.03 20.55
CA THR A 198 -14.90 25.04 21.92
C THR A 198 -16.04 25.03 22.94
N GLU A 199 -15.74 25.12 24.24
CA GLU A 199 -16.77 25.23 25.26
C GLU A 199 -17.61 26.51 25.12
N GLU A 200 -17.02 27.60 24.63
CA GLU A 200 -17.69 28.88 24.40
C GLU A 200 -18.64 28.86 23.21
N THR A 201 -18.35 28.05 22.19
CA THR A 201 -19.14 27.95 20.95
C THR A 201 -19.97 26.68 20.86
N ALA A 202 -19.90 25.78 21.85
CA ALA A 202 -20.66 24.52 21.90
C ALA A 202 -22.17 24.67 21.74
N TRP A 203 -22.73 25.85 22.06
CA TRP A 203 -24.15 26.16 21.86
C TRP A 203 -24.57 26.09 20.38
N VAL A 204 -23.66 26.34 19.42
CA VAL A 204 -23.93 26.25 17.97
C VAL A 204 -24.50 24.89 17.60
N ALA A 205 -24.06 23.80 18.26
CA ALA A 205 -24.54 22.45 18.01
C ALA A 205 -26.05 22.24 18.26
N ARG A 206 -26.71 23.16 18.97
CA ARG A 206 -28.16 23.12 19.23
C ARG A 206 -28.97 23.81 18.13
N GLU A 207 -28.32 24.66 17.35
CA GLU A 207 -28.96 25.48 16.31
C GLU A 207 -28.93 24.82 14.92
N THR A 208 -28.29 23.65 14.80
CA THR A 208 -28.06 22.98 13.50
C THR A 208 -28.03 21.46 13.59
N ASP A 209 -28.31 20.81 12.47
CA ASP A 209 -28.15 19.38 12.25
C ASP A 209 -26.75 18.91 11.82
N ALA A 210 -25.85 19.85 11.54
CA ALA A 210 -24.45 19.55 11.28
C ALA A 210 -23.77 18.98 12.53
N VAL A 211 -22.85 18.03 12.33
CA VAL A 211 -22.14 17.35 13.41
C VAL A 211 -20.92 18.18 13.84
N PRO A 212 -20.87 18.67 15.08
CA PRO A 212 -19.73 19.44 15.56
C PRO A 212 -18.51 18.54 15.82
N VAL A 213 -17.34 19.03 15.41
CA VAL A 213 -16.03 18.58 15.88
C VAL A 213 -15.57 19.55 16.95
N VAL A 214 -15.26 19.02 18.12
CA VAL A 214 -15.01 19.78 19.34
C VAL A 214 -13.54 19.69 19.69
N ILE A 215 -12.92 20.84 19.92
CA ILE A 215 -11.52 20.99 20.27
C ILE A 215 -11.40 21.58 21.69
N PRO A 216 -10.25 21.38 22.38
CA PRO A 216 -9.92 22.12 23.59
C PRO A 216 -9.91 23.64 23.35
N THR A 217 -10.30 24.44 24.35
CA THR A 217 -10.21 25.91 24.29
C THR A 217 -8.76 26.38 24.14
N THR A 218 -7.82 25.67 24.76
CA THR A 218 -6.38 25.88 24.59
C THR A 218 -5.67 24.54 24.39
N PRO A 219 -4.55 24.50 23.65
CA PRO A 219 -3.80 23.28 23.41
C PRO A 219 -3.50 22.51 24.72
N GLY A 220 -3.96 21.26 24.77
CA GLY A 220 -3.75 20.36 25.91
C GLY A 220 -4.78 20.44 27.04
N ASP A 221 -5.73 21.38 27.01
CA ASP A 221 -6.77 21.52 28.04
C ASP A 221 -7.91 20.51 27.86
N LEU A 222 -7.66 19.24 28.21
CA LEU A 222 -8.68 18.20 28.17
C LEU A 222 -9.94 18.52 29.02
N PRO A 223 -9.85 19.16 30.20
CA PRO A 223 -11.03 19.57 30.93
C PRO A 223 -12.00 20.49 30.16
N SER A 224 -11.53 21.44 29.34
CA SER A 224 -12.45 22.25 28.51
C SER A 224 -13.09 21.43 27.40
N LEU A 225 -12.33 20.54 26.76
CA LEU A 225 -12.88 19.58 25.81
C LEU A 225 -13.99 18.74 26.43
N ASP A 226 -13.76 18.17 27.63
CA ASP A 226 -14.75 17.34 28.34
C ASP A 226 -16.03 18.15 28.64
N ARG A 227 -15.94 19.40 29.11
CA ARG A 227 -17.11 20.26 29.36
C ARG A 227 -17.90 20.59 28.10
N ALA A 228 -17.21 20.86 26.98
CA ALA A 228 -17.84 21.11 25.69
C ALA A 228 -18.57 19.86 25.17
N LEU A 229 -17.93 18.69 25.24
CA LEU A 229 -18.52 17.40 24.87
C LEU A 229 -19.76 17.09 25.70
N ASP A 230 -19.70 17.26 27.03
CA ASP A 230 -20.83 17.03 27.93
C ASP A 230 -22.01 17.97 27.62
N THR A 231 -21.73 19.22 27.29
CA THR A 231 -22.75 20.21 26.91
C THR A 231 -23.53 19.80 25.65
N ILE A 232 -22.82 19.26 24.65
CA ILE A 232 -23.40 18.85 23.37
C ILE A 232 -24.12 17.49 23.52
N ARG A 233 -23.48 16.52 24.17
CA ARG A 233 -24.05 15.18 24.41
C ARG A 233 -25.25 15.23 25.36
N GLY A 234 -25.23 16.11 26.36
CA GLY A 234 -26.36 16.35 27.26
C GLY A 234 -27.60 16.90 26.54
N ALA A 235 -27.42 17.53 25.37
CA ALA A 235 -28.50 17.92 24.47
C ALA A 235 -28.93 16.80 23.50
N GLY A 236 -28.42 15.57 23.66
CA GLY A 236 -28.72 14.42 22.82
C GLY A 236 -28.13 14.51 21.41
N ARG A 237 -27.14 15.38 21.20
CA ARG A 237 -26.50 15.60 19.90
C ARG A 237 -25.24 14.75 19.75
N ARG A 238 -25.03 14.21 18.55
CA ARG A 238 -23.77 13.54 18.17
C ARG A 238 -22.67 14.60 18.04
N CYS A 239 -21.46 14.27 18.46
CA CYS A 239 -20.26 15.11 18.29
C CYS A 239 -19.02 14.24 18.09
N ILE A 240 -17.96 14.86 17.61
CA ILE A 240 -16.65 14.25 17.40
C ILE A 240 -15.64 15.03 18.26
N ALA A 241 -14.74 14.35 18.95
CA ALA A 241 -13.66 15.01 19.68
C ALA A 241 -12.39 15.10 18.81
N ASP A 242 -11.73 16.24 18.84
CA ASP A 242 -10.35 16.40 18.35
C ASP A 242 -9.46 17.01 19.45
N PRO A 243 -8.68 16.18 20.18
CA PRO A 243 -7.70 16.60 21.18
C PRO A 243 -6.49 17.39 20.65
N ILE A 244 -6.40 17.61 19.34
CA ILE A 244 -5.34 18.28 18.59
C ILE A 244 -3.98 17.57 18.66
N LEU A 245 -3.49 17.14 17.49
CA LEU A 245 -2.15 16.61 17.31
C LEU A 245 -1.16 17.75 17.06
N GLU A 246 -0.13 17.83 17.91
CA GLU A 246 0.85 18.92 17.84
C GLU A 246 2.01 18.58 16.88
N PRO A 247 2.69 19.59 16.32
CA PRO A 247 3.94 19.39 15.59
C PRO A 247 5.03 18.73 16.44
N ILE A 248 5.97 18.07 15.76
CA ILE A 248 7.18 17.53 16.40
C ILE A 248 7.95 18.69 17.07
N HIS A 249 8.49 18.45 18.26
CA HIS A 249 9.10 19.45 19.16
C HIS A 249 8.15 20.46 19.82
N HIS A 250 6.85 20.43 19.52
CA HIS A 250 5.84 21.31 20.11
C HIS A 250 4.80 20.54 20.94
N GLY A 251 5.17 19.36 21.46
CA GLY A 251 4.28 18.52 22.27
C GLY A 251 3.66 17.34 21.52
N PHE A 252 4.17 16.97 20.34
CA PHE A 252 3.69 15.82 19.55
C PHE A 252 3.45 14.55 20.39
N THR A 253 4.46 14.09 21.14
CA THR A 253 4.31 12.87 21.95
C THR A 253 3.25 13.03 23.04
N ASP A 254 3.20 14.18 23.71
CA ASP A 254 2.18 14.45 24.72
C ASP A 254 0.79 14.47 24.09
N SER A 255 0.65 14.99 22.88
CA SER A 255 -0.62 14.97 22.14
C SER A 255 -1.08 13.56 21.79
N LEU A 256 -0.18 12.64 21.44
CA LEU A 256 -0.52 11.21 21.27
C LEU A 256 -1.03 10.58 22.57
N LEU A 257 -0.41 10.92 23.71
CA LEU A 257 -0.89 10.49 25.02
C LEU A 257 -2.28 11.07 25.33
N ARG A 258 -2.58 12.31 24.91
CA ARG A 258 -3.92 12.89 25.02
C ARG A 258 -4.95 12.11 24.20
N TYR A 259 -4.66 11.74 22.95
CA TYR A 259 -5.56 10.89 22.17
C TYR A 259 -5.86 9.56 22.86
N ARG A 260 -4.82 8.92 23.42
CA ARG A 260 -4.99 7.69 24.20
C ARG A 260 -5.89 7.90 25.43
N GLU A 261 -5.67 8.98 26.16
CA GLU A 261 -6.46 9.34 27.34
C GLU A 261 -7.92 9.61 26.99
N VAL A 262 -8.19 10.38 25.93
CA VAL A 262 -9.57 10.63 25.46
C VAL A 262 -10.26 9.34 25.05
N ARG A 263 -9.59 8.45 24.31
CA ARG A 263 -10.17 7.14 23.96
C ARG A 263 -10.43 6.26 25.19
N ALA A 264 -9.62 6.35 26.24
CA ALA A 264 -9.83 5.60 27.48
C ALA A 264 -11.02 6.14 28.29
N ARG A 265 -11.17 7.48 28.39
CA ARG A 265 -12.30 8.13 29.08
C ARG A 265 -13.62 7.97 28.33
N HIS A 266 -13.57 7.99 27.00
CA HIS A 266 -14.74 7.96 26.12
C HIS A 266 -14.61 6.84 25.07
N PRO A 267 -14.84 5.56 25.45
CA PRO A 267 -14.58 4.41 24.57
C PRO A 267 -15.37 4.41 23.25
N ASP A 268 -16.57 4.99 23.25
CA ASP A 268 -17.52 4.99 22.13
C ASP A 268 -17.62 6.34 21.41
N LEU A 269 -16.91 7.37 21.89
CA LEU A 269 -16.92 8.70 21.26
C LEU A 269 -16.15 8.66 19.95
N GLU A 270 -16.68 9.31 18.92
CA GLU A 270 -15.93 9.46 17.68
C GLU A 270 -14.79 10.45 17.84
N ILE A 271 -13.63 10.11 17.28
CA ILE A 271 -12.43 10.94 17.37
C ILE A 271 -11.95 11.32 15.97
N LEU A 272 -11.60 12.59 15.81
CA LEU A 272 -10.88 13.11 14.65
C LEU A 272 -9.44 13.42 15.04
N MET A 273 -8.49 13.14 14.14
CA MET A 273 -7.08 13.50 14.30
C MET A 273 -6.58 14.30 13.10
N GLY A 274 -6.21 15.56 13.33
CA GLY A 274 -5.49 16.38 12.35
C GLY A 274 -4.04 15.90 12.17
N VAL A 275 -3.72 15.29 11.04
CA VAL A 275 -2.39 14.71 10.77
C VAL A 275 -1.44 15.67 10.04
N GLY A 276 -1.98 16.76 9.49
CA GLY A 276 -1.24 17.75 8.70
C GLY A 276 -0.03 18.35 9.41
N ASN A 277 -0.17 18.69 10.69
CA ASN A 277 0.91 19.27 11.52
C ASN A 277 2.17 18.41 11.61
N VAL A 278 2.05 17.10 11.37
CA VAL A 278 3.18 16.17 11.40
C VAL A 278 3.71 15.95 9.99
N THR A 279 2.84 15.69 9.02
CA THR A 279 3.27 15.41 7.64
C THR A 279 3.83 16.62 6.91
N GLU A 280 3.23 17.81 7.07
CA GLU A 280 3.63 19.03 6.35
C GLU A 280 4.90 19.69 6.93
N LEU A 281 5.10 19.54 8.25
CA LEU A 281 6.15 20.25 8.99
C LEU A 281 7.37 19.37 9.30
N THR A 282 7.57 18.30 8.53
CA THR A 282 8.70 17.38 8.68
C THR A 282 9.30 17.05 7.33
N ASP A 283 10.60 17.29 7.15
CA ASP A 283 11.34 16.90 5.94
C ASP A 283 11.61 15.37 5.92
N ALA A 284 10.57 14.60 5.60
CA ALA A 284 10.66 13.15 5.41
C ALA A 284 9.66 12.67 4.35
N ASP A 285 9.93 11.50 3.76
CA ASP A 285 9.02 10.90 2.79
C ASP A 285 7.69 10.50 3.47
N THR A 286 6.61 11.13 3.03
CA THR A 286 5.28 11.01 3.64
C THR A 286 4.72 9.59 3.70
N PRO A 287 4.96 8.64 2.76
CA PRO A 287 4.40 7.30 2.87
C PRO A 287 4.79 6.55 4.15
N GLY A 288 6.01 6.74 4.63
CA GLY A 288 6.48 6.13 5.88
C GLY A 288 5.83 6.76 7.12
N MET A 289 5.68 8.09 7.11
CA MET A 289 5.00 8.83 8.17
C MET A 289 3.51 8.50 8.23
N THR A 290 2.86 8.44 7.07
CA THR A 290 1.47 8.04 6.88
C THR A 290 1.21 6.64 7.45
N ALA A 291 2.10 5.67 7.18
CA ALA A 291 1.99 4.33 7.74
C ALA A 291 2.09 4.32 9.28
N LEU A 292 3.02 5.09 9.85
CA LEU A 292 3.18 5.18 11.32
C LEU A 292 1.95 5.82 11.98
N LEU A 293 1.48 6.95 11.45
CA LEU A 293 0.29 7.64 11.95
C LEU A 293 -0.96 6.76 11.81
N MET A 294 -1.11 6.04 10.69
CA MET A 294 -2.23 5.12 10.49
C MET A 294 -2.18 3.93 11.46
N GLY A 295 -1.00 3.47 11.87
CA GLY A 295 -0.84 2.49 12.94
C GLY A 295 -1.44 2.99 14.25
N ILE A 296 -1.12 4.23 14.64
CA ILE A 296 -1.68 4.86 15.84
C ILE A 296 -3.20 5.04 15.72
N VAL A 297 -3.68 5.54 14.58
CA VAL A 297 -5.11 5.70 14.27
C VAL A 297 -5.84 4.36 14.40
N SER A 298 -5.26 3.28 13.87
CA SER A 298 -5.82 1.93 13.95
C SER A 298 -5.87 1.42 15.39
N GLU A 299 -4.78 1.55 16.16
CA GLU A 299 -4.70 1.09 17.55
C GLU A 299 -5.67 1.85 18.48
N LEU A 300 -5.78 3.17 18.30
CA LEU A 300 -6.67 4.03 19.08
C LEU A 300 -8.11 4.03 18.54
N ARG A 301 -8.38 3.30 17.46
CA ARG A 301 -9.69 3.23 16.79
C ARG A 301 -10.21 4.63 16.43
N ILE A 302 -9.36 5.50 15.89
CA ILE A 302 -9.73 6.85 15.49
C ILE A 302 -10.59 6.79 14.23
N ASP A 303 -11.71 7.51 14.25
CA ASP A 303 -12.79 7.38 13.28
C ASP A 303 -12.61 8.31 12.08
N HIS A 304 -11.93 9.45 12.27
CA HIS A 304 -11.70 10.44 11.24
C HIS A 304 -10.25 10.95 11.30
N ILE A 305 -9.68 11.28 10.14
CA ILE A 305 -8.46 12.07 10.06
C ILE A 305 -8.72 13.33 9.24
N LEU A 306 -8.05 14.42 9.59
CA LEU A 306 -7.99 15.65 8.80
C LEU A 306 -6.60 15.80 8.21
N THR A 307 -6.50 15.91 6.89
CA THR A 307 -5.24 16.03 6.16
C THR A 307 -5.30 17.16 5.14
N VAL A 308 -4.13 17.70 4.83
CA VAL A 308 -3.92 18.82 3.90
C VAL A 308 -2.91 18.43 2.83
N GLN A 309 -2.87 19.23 1.76
CA GLN A 309 -1.84 19.19 0.72
C GLN A 309 -1.36 20.61 0.42
N VAL A 310 -0.60 21.19 1.34
CA VAL A 310 -0.06 22.56 1.20
C VAL A 310 1.32 22.51 0.56
N SER A 311 2.22 21.74 1.15
CA SER A 311 3.60 21.65 0.69
C SER A 311 3.70 20.79 -0.58
N PRO A 312 4.54 21.18 -1.56
CA PRO A 312 4.73 20.40 -2.78
C PRO A 312 5.19 18.95 -2.57
N HIS A 313 5.80 18.62 -1.43
CA HIS A 313 6.22 17.26 -1.10
C HIS A 313 5.04 16.40 -0.59
N CYS A 314 4.00 17.00 0.00
CA CYS A 314 2.80 16.33 0.51
C CYS A 314 1.71 16.09 -0.55
N ARG A 315 1.98 16.33 -1.85
CA ARG A 315 0.97 16.31 -2.92
C ARG A 315 0.19 14.99 -3.12
N ARG A 316 0.56 13.92 -2.43
CA ARG A 316 -0.07 12.59 -2.49
C ARG A 316 -0.61 12.10 -1.13
N THR A 317 -0.53 12.90 -0.06
CA THR A 317 -0.92 12.48 1.30
C THR A 317 -2.33 11.92 1.40
N ILE A 318 -3.33 12.52 0.74
CA ILE A 318 -4.71 11.99 0.73
C ILE A 318 -4.75 10.55 0.19
N ARG A 319 -4.10 10.30 -0.95
CA ARG A 319 -4.02 8.95 -1.56
C ARG A 319 -3.19 7.98 -0.73
N GLU A 320 -2.13 8.48 -0.07
CA GLU A 320 -1.38 7.68 0.90
C GLU A 320 -2.26 7.25 2.07
N PHE A 321 -3.02 8.17 2.67
CA PHE A 321 -3.92 7.86 3.76
C PHE A 321 -5.08 6.96 3.34
N ASP A 322 -5.63 7.10 2.13
CA ASP A 322 -6.64 6.18 1.60
C ASP A 322 -6.10 4.76 1.45
N ALA A 323 -4.88 4.61 0.92
CA ALA A 323 -4.24 3.30 0.84
C ALA A 323 -3.94 2.72 2.23
N ALA A 324 -3.43 3.56 3.14
CA ALA A 324 -3.06 3.16 4.50
C ALA A 324 -4.29 2.69 5.30
N ARG A 325 -5.38 3.47 5.32
CA ARG A 325 -6.58 3.10 6.11
C ARG A 325 -7.15 1.74 5.70
N ARG A 326 -7.09 1.39 4.41
CA ARG A 326 -7.59 0.12 3.88
C ARG A 326 -6.66 -1.03 4.31
N GLN A 327 -5.36 -0.87 4.13
CA GLN A 327 -4.35 -1.86 4.50
C GLN A 327 -4.35 -2.16 6.00
N PHE A 328 -4.40 -1.11 6.82
CA PHE A 328 -4.39 -1.24 8.28
C PHE A 328 -5.72 -1.77 8.81
N PHE A 329 -6.85 -1.36 8.23
CA PHE A 329 -8.16 -1.94 8.58
C PHE A 329 -8.20 -3.44 8.29
N ALA A 330 -7.77 -3.87 7.11
CA ALA A 330 -7.72 -5.29 6.76
C ALA A 330 -6.77 -6.09 7.67
N ALA A 331 -5.62 -5.51 8.04
CA ALA A 331 -4.68 -6.15 8.98
C ALA A 331 -5.28 -6.30 10.39
N ALA A 332 -5.96 -5.27 10.88
CA ALA A 332 -6.62 -5.28 12.18
C ALA A 332 -7.77 -6.32 12.23
N GLU A 333 -8.63 -6.38 11.21
CA GLU A 333 -9.71 -7.37 11.10
C GLU A 333 -9.14 -8.81 11.06
N ALA A 334 -7.96 -9.00 10.46
CA ALA A 334 -7.27 -10.28 10.41
C ALA A 334 -6.49 -10.63 11.69
N GLY A 335 -6.41 -9.71 12.66
CA GLY A 335 -5.56 -9.88 13.85
C GLY A 335 -4.08 -10.05 13.53
N ALA A 336 -3.61 -9.43 12.44
CA ALA A 336 -2.27 -9.60 11.90
C ALA A 336 -1.48 -8.29 11.93
N LEU A 337 -0.16 -8.39 11.87
CA LEU A 337 0.70 -7.23 11.61
C LEU A 337 0.38 -6.66 10.22
N PRO A 338 0.47 -5.33 10.02
CA PRO A 338 0.19 -4.66 8.74
C PRO A 338 1.32 -4.90 7.72
N ARG A 339 1.56 -6.16 7.39
CA ARG A 339 2.58 -6.64 6.45
C ARG A 339 1.93 -7.61 5.47
N ASN A 340 2.22 -7.43 4.18
CA ASN A 340 1.61 -8.18 3.07
C ASN A 340 0.12 -7.88 2.82
N PHE A 341 -0.39 -6.73 3.30
CA PHE A 341 -1.74 -6.24 2.99
C PHE A 341 -1.78 -5.28 1.79
N GLY A 342 -0.63 -5.00 1.19
CA GLY A 342 -0.47 -4.15 0.02
C GLY A 342 0.95 -3.58 -0.05
N ASP A 343 1.31 -3.07 -1.22
CA ASP A 343 2.62 -2.45 -1.47
C ASP A 343 2.47 -0.95 -1.83
N ALA A 344 1.27 -0.40 -1.63
CA ALA A 344 0.92 0.96 -2.04
C ALA A 344 1.82 2.04 -1.40
N LEU A 345 2.22 1.85 -0.14
CA LEU A 345 3.12 2.76 0.59
C LEU A 345 4.61 2.43 0.40
N LEU A 346 4.93 1.35 -0.32
CA LEU A 346 6.31 0.92 -0.62
C LEU A 346 6.84 1.64 -1.88
N CYS A 347 6.93 2.97 -1.80
CA CYS A 347 7.23 3.81 -2.96
C CYS A 347 8.69 3.65 -3.43
N LEU A 348 9.65 3.81 -2.51
CA LEU A 348 11.09 3.78 -2.84
C LEU A 348 11.71 2.39 -2.89
N ARG A 349 11.16 1.40 -2.20
CA ARG A 349 11.77 0.06 -2.07
C ARG A 349 10.72 -1.02 -2.20
N ASP A 350 11.04 -2.09 -2.92
CA ASP A 350 10.21 -3.29 -2.94
C ASP A 350 10.66 -4.28 -1.87
N ARG A 351 9.70 -5.05 -1.33
CA ARG A 351 9.96 -6.05 -0.29
C ARG A 351 10.97 -7.12 -0.73
N LYS A 352 10.96 -7.46 -2.03
CA LYS A 352 11.87 -8.42 -2.68
C LYS A 352 12.34 -7.77 -4.00
N PRO A 353 13.45 -7.00 -4.00
CA PRO A 353 13.87 -6.21 -5.16
C PRO A 353 14.46 -7.05 -6.28
N PHE A 354 15.26 -8.07 -5.96
CA PHE A 354 15.91 -8.94 -6.93
C PHE A 354 15.14 -10.25 -7.10
N THR A 355 14.85 -10.60 -8.35
CA THR A 355 14.13 -11.83 -8.73
C THR A 355 15.06 -13.01 -8.97
N SER A 356 16.32 -12.72 -9.31
CA SER A 356 17.34 -13.68 -9.68
C SER A 356 18.62 -13.41 -8.91
N THR A 357 19.36 -14.47 -8.59
CA THR A 357 20.73 -14.37 -8.10
C THR A 357 21.70 -14.11 -9.26
N PRO A 358 22.90 -13.58 -9.00
CA PRO A 358 23.91 -13.39 -10.04
C PRO A 358 24.25 -14.66 -10.82
N GLU A 359 24.27 -15.81 -10.15
CA GLU A 359 24.57 -17.12 -10.75
C GLU A 359 23.45 -17.57 -11.69
N GLN A 360 22.19 -17.34 -11.30
CA GLN A 360 21.04 -17.64 -12.17
C GLN A 360 21.09 -16.81 -13.45
N VAL A 361 21.49 -15.53 -13.37
CA VAL A 361 21.64 -14.68 -14.56
C VAL A 361 22.82 -15.14 -15.43
N ALA A 362 23.96 -15.51 -14.83
CA ALA A 362 25.10 -16.04 -15.58
C ALA A 362 24.76 -17.35 -16.31
N ASP A 363 24.06 -18.26 -15.64
CA ASP A 363 23.58 -19.52 -16.21
C ASP A 363 22.59 -19.31 -17.36
N LEU A 364 21.75 -18.29 -17.28
CA LEU A 364 20.83 -17.89 -18.35
C LEU A 364 21.61 -17.31 -19.52
N ALA A 365 22.52 -16.36 -19.26
CA ALA A 365 23.34 -15.72 -20.28
C ALA A 365 24.15 -16.73 -21.10
N ALA A 366 24.73 -17.75 -20.46
CA ALA A 366 25.48 -18.82 -21.12
C ALA A 366 24.66 -19.65 -22.14
N ARG A 367 23.32 -19.59 -22.09
CA ARG A 367 22.40 -20.31 -22.99
C ARG A 367 21.85 -19.43 -24.12
N ILE A 368 22.00 -18.11 -24.03
CA ILE A 368 21.52 -17.19 -25.07
C ILE A 368 22.39 -17.30 -26.33
N ARG A 369 21.73 -17.29 -27.50
CA ARG A 369 22.38 -17.44 -28.81
C ARG A 369 21.98 -16.36 -29.82
N ASP A 370 21.02 -15.52 -29.47
CA ASP A 370 20.57 -14.37 -30.28
C ASP A 370 21.30 -13.07 -29.90
N PRO A 371 21.35 -12.07 -30.80
CA PRO A 371 22.06 -10.82 -30.55
C PRO A 371 21.30 -9.84 -29.63
N ASN A 372 20.07 -10.14 -29.19
CA ASN A 372 19.26 -9.17 -28.47
C ASN A 372 19.80 -8.95 -27.06
N TYR A 373 20.02 -7.69 -26.71
CA TYR A 373 20.47 -7.29 -25.39
C TYR A 373 19.37 -7.49 -24.36
N ARG A 374 19.73 -8.16 -23.26
CA ARG A 374 18.90 -8.36 -22.08
C ARG A 374 19.56 -7.68 -20.89
N ILE A 375 18.75 -7.00 -20.09
CA ILE A 375 19.16 -6.33 -18.87
C ILE A 375 18.49 -7.03 -17.69
N GLU A 376 19.29 -7.40 -16.70
CA GLU A 376 18.81 -7.96 -15.43
C GLU A 376 19.44 -7.21 -14.26
N VAL A 377 18.74 -7.15 -13.13
CA VAL A 377 19.25 -6.49 -11.92
C VAL A 377 19.34 -7.50 -10.79
N THR A 378 20.54 -7.60 -10.20
CA THR A 378 20.79 -8.44 -9.03
C THR A 378 21.50 -7.64 -7.94
N GLU A 379 21.76 -8.26 -6.80
CA GLU A 379 22.58 -7.68 -5.73
C GLU A 379 23.99 -7.25 -6.19
N ARG A 380 24.51 -7.82 -7.29
CA ARG A 380 25.83 -7.47 -7.85
C ARG A 380 25.82 -6.31 -8.84
N GLY A 381 24.66 -5.79 -9.20
CA GLY A 381 24.51 -4.67 -10.13
C GLY A 381 23.64 -5.01 -11.34
N LEU A 382 23.93 -4.30 -12.42
CA LEU A 382 23.30 -4.39 -13.73
C LEU A 382 24.00 -5.48 -14.53
N HIS A 383 23.24 -6.41 -15.07
CA HIS A 383 23.71 -7.48 -15.94
C HIS A 383 23.25 -7.17 -17.36
N LEU A 384 24.18 -6.97 -18.30
CA LEU A 384 23.90 -6.85 -19.73
C LEU A 384 24.43 -8.09 -20.44
N TYR A 385 23.57 -8.79 -21.18
CA TYR A 385 24.00 -10.01 -21.87
C TYR A 385 23.22 -10.28 -23.16
N ASN A 386 23.89 -10.97 -24.08
CA ASN A 386 23.35 -11.55 -25.31
C ASN A 386 24.27 -12.73 -25.74
N ARG A 387 24.24 -13.14 -27.02
CA ARG A 387 25.16 -14.18 -27.53
C ARG A 387 26.64 -13.80 -27.50
N ASP A 388 26.97 -12.51 -27.51
CA ASP A 388 28.32 -11.99 -27.66
C ASP A 388 29.03 -11.79 -26.30
N GLY A 389 28.29 -11.83 -25.18
CA GLY A 389 28.88 -11.79 -23.85
C GLY A 389 27.88 -11.58 -22.71
N HIS A 390 28.40 -11.63 -21.48
CA HIS A 390 27.71 -11.27 -20.24
C HIS A 390 28.61 -10.33 -19.43
N HIS A 391 28.11 -9.13 -19.18
CA HIS A 391 28.84 -8.04 -18.53
C HIS A 391 28.05 -7.55 -17.31
N VAL A 392 28.76 -7.26 -16.21
CA VAL A 392 28.16 -6.83 -14.95
C VAL A 392 28.82 -5.53 -14.49
N ALA A 393 28.02 -4.52 -14.16
CA ALA A 393 28.50 -3.26 -13.63
C ALA A 393 27.46 -2.58 -12.73
N GLY A 394 27.90 -1.70 -11.83
CA GLY A 394 26.98 -0.80 -11.09
C GLY A 394 26.68 0.51 -11.84
N ASP A 395 27.57 0.89 -12.77
CA ASP A 395 27.44 2.08 -13.61
C ASP A 395 27.03 1.68 -15.04
N PRO A 396 25.89 2.17 -15.56
CA PRO A 396 25.48 2.01 -16.95
C PRO A 396 26.57 2.32 -17.98
N PHE A 397 27.40 3.36 -17.74
CA PHE A 397 28.42 3.77 -18.71
C PHE A 397 29.50 2.71 -18.91
N ALA A 398 29.78 1.90 -17.89
CA ALA A 398 30.73 0.79 -17.99
C ALA A 398 30.22 -0.36 -18.88
N LEU A 399 28.91 -0.40 -19.18
CA LEU A 399 28.30 -1.40 -20.05
C LEU A 399 28.25 -0.97 -21.52
N LEU A 400 28.37 0.33 -21.82
CA LEU A 400 28.29 0.86 -23.19
C LEU A 400 29.36 0.29 -24.14
N PRO A 401 30.62 0.07 -23.74
CA PRO A 401 31.62 -0.54 -24.63
C PRO A 401 31.28 -1.97 -25.07
N HIS A 402 30.31 -2.62 -24.43
CA HIS A 402 29.85 -3.97 -24.74
C HIS A 402 28.60 -3.99 -25.64
N ILE A 403 28.10 -2.82 -26.06
CA ILE A 403 27.03 -2.66 -27.03
C ILE A 403 27.63 -2.55 -28.44
N ASP A 404 27.11 -3.30 -29.42
CA ASP A 404 27.60 -3.31 -30.80
C ASP A 404 27.51 -1.88 -31.37
N PRO A 405 28.62 -1.26 -31.81
CA PRO A 405 28.62 0.10 -32.34
C PRO A 405 27.79 0.25 -33.64
N ARG A 406 27.42 -0.87 -34.29
CA ARG A 406 26.53 -0.89 -35.47
C ARG A 406 25.05 -0.90 -35.12
N THR A 407 24.72 -0.96 -33.82
CA THR A 407 23.35 -0.82 -33.32
C THR A 407 22.76 0.49 -33.84
N ASP A 408 21.52 0.45 -34.35
CA ASP A 408 20.87 1.65 -34.84
C ASP A 408 20.62 2.66 -33.70
N MET A 409 20.48 3.93 -34.06
CA MET A 409 20.34 5.01 -33.07
C MET A 409 19.13 4.81 -32.15
N GLY A 410 18.03 4.24 -32.66
CA GLY A 410 16.82 4.00 -31.88
C GLY A 410 17.06 2.92 -30.82
N HIS A 411 17.68 1.81 -31.18
CA HIS A 411 18.00 0.74 -30.24
C HIS A 411 19.08 1.16 -29.23
N ALA A 412 20.09 1.94 -29.64
CA ALA A 412 21.08 2.50 -28.71
C ALA A 412 20.46 3.43 -27.67
N PHE A 413 19.53 4.29 -28.09
CA PHE A 413 18.78 5.17 -27.18
C PHE A 413 17.91 4.36 -26.20
N TYR A 414 17.20 3.35 -26.71
CA TYR A 414 16.41 2.43 -25.89
C TYR A 414 17.25 1.74 -24.80
N LEU A 415 18.42 1.20 -25.16
CA LEU A 415 19.31 0.55 -24.17
C LEU A 415 19.83 1.54 -23.12
N GLY A 416 20.14 2.78 -23.53
CA GLY A 416 20.51 3.83 -22.58
C GLY A 416 19.40 4.14 -21.57
N ALA A 417 18.16 4.25 -22.03
CA ALA A 417 17.00 4.47 -21.17
C ALA A 417 16.74 3.30 -20.21
N GLU A 418 16.80 2.07 -20.70
CA GLU A 418 16.63 0.87 -19.88
C GLU A 418 17.74 0.71 -18.83
N LEU A 419 19.00 0.96 -19.19
CA LEU A 419 20.12 0.89 -18.25
C LEU A 419 20.01 1.96 -17.15
N ALA A 420 19.58 3.18 -17.49
CA ALA A 420 19.31 4.21 -16.50
C ALA A 420 18.17 3.81 -15.54
N ARG A 421 17.07 3.24 -16.07
CA ARG A 421 15.96 2.72 -15.25
C ARG A 421 16.43 1.58 -14.34
N ALA A 422 17.23 0.65 -14.88
CA ALA A 422 17.80 -0.47 -14.12
C ALA A 422 18.75 0.02 -13.02
N GLN A 423 19.53 1.09 -13.26
CA GLN A 423 20.40 1.71 -12.26
C GLN A 423 19.59 2.24 -11.08
N ILE A 424 18.53 3.01 -11.34
CA ILE A 424 17.63 3.53 -10.30
C ILE A 424 17.05 2.36 -9.50
N ALA A 425 16.62 1.30 -10.18
CA ALA A 425 16.05 0.13 -9.53
C ALA A 425 17.06 -0.59 -8.62
N TRP A 426 18.30 -0.75 -9.07
CA TRP A 426 19.36 -1.35 -8.28
C TRP A 426 19.69 -0.50 -7.04
N GLN A 427 19.86 0.81 -7.21
CA GLN A 427 20.25 1.73 -6.13
C GLN A 427 19.19 1.83 -5.03
N LEU A 428 17.92 1.88 -5.42
CA LEU A 428 16.81 2.02 -4.47
C LEU A 428 16.27 0.68 -3.98
N GLY A 429 16.63 -0.44 -4.62
CA GLY A 429 16.01 -1.73 -4.34
C GLY A 429 14.56 -1.76 -4.84
N LYS A 430 14.34 -1.40 -6.10
CA LYS A 430 13.09 -1.64 -6.82
C LYS A 430 13.23 -2.85 -7.72
N ARG A 431 12.12 -3.53 -7.96
CA ARG A 431 12.02 -4.57 -8.96
C ARG A 431 12.11 -3.95 -10.34
N TYR A 432 13.16 -4.32 -11.05
CA TYR A 432 13.31 -4.02 -12.46
C TYR A 432 12.70 -5.14 -13.29
N SER A 433 12.05 -4.75 -14.39
CA SER A 433 11.64 -5.63 -15.47
C SER A 433 11.82 -4.83 -16.74
N GLN A 434 12.65 -5.31 -17.67
CA GLN A 434 12.88 -4.64 -18.94
C GLN A 434 11.56 -4.36 -19.65
N ASP A 435 11.49 -3.24 -20.37
CA ASP A 435 10.29 -2.74 -21.08
C ASP A 435 9.13 -2.30 -20.17
N ASN A 436 9.29 -2.38 -18.84
CA ASN A 436 8.27 -1.96 -17.89
C ASN A 436 8.76 -0.76 -17.08
N GLU A 437 7.83 0.14 -16.77
CA GLU A 437 8.08 1.24 -15.84
C GLU A 437 8.31 0.72 -14.41
N LEU A 438 9.11 1.47 -13.65
CA LEU A 438 9.25 1.22 -12.21
C LEU A 438 7.92 1.55 -11.52
N ARG A 439 7.54 0.70 -10.55
CA ARG A 439 6.33 0.91 -9.76
C ARG A 439 6.67 1.75 -8.53
N TRP A 440 6.01 2.88 -8.34
CA TRP A 440 6.29 3.80 -7.22
C TRP A 440 5.18 3.83 -6.16
N GLY A 441 4.37 2.78 -6.08
CA GLY A 441 3.21 2.75 -5.18
C GLY A 441 2.25 3.89 -5.48
N VAL A 442 1.79 4.60 -4.44
CA VAL A 442 0.89 5.76 -4.56
C VAL A 442 1.59 7.07 -4.87
N ALA A 443 2.93 7.10 -4.92
CA ALA A 443 3.68 8.33 -5.15
C ALA A 443 3.48 8.87 -6.59
N VAL A 444 3.12 8.00 -7.54
CA VAL A 444 2.82 8.36 -8.93
C VAL A 444 1.51 7.70 -9.36
N ASP A 445 0.88 8.25 -10.39
CA ASP A 445 -0.26 7.59 -11.02
C ASP A 445 0.22 6.31 -11.72
N ALA A 446 -0.54 5.23 -11.59
CA ALA A 446 -0.21 4.00 -12.26
C ALA A 446 -0.17 4.25 -13.78
N PRO A 447 0.84 3.72 -14.51
CA PRO A 447 0.89 3.89 -15.96
C PRO A 447 -0.42 3.37 -16.58
N ASP A 448 -1.01 4.15 -17.48
CA ASP A 448 -2.25 3.82 -18.20
C ASP A 448 -2.06 2.48 -18.93
N GLY A 449 -2.50 1.38 -18.31
CA GLY A 449 -2.17 0.04 -18.82
C GLY A 449 -2.42 -1.13 -17.88
N THR A 450 -2.83 -0.90 -16.62
CA THR A 450 -3.35 -1.97 -15.75
C THR A 450 -4.64 -1.54 -15.04
N GLY A 451 -5.55 -0.93 -15.81
CA GLY A 451 -6.98 -0.97 -15.52
C GLY A 451 -7.49 -2.40 -15.64
N GLY A 452 -7.12 -3.24 -14.67
CA GLY A 452 -7.84 -4.46 -14.37
C GLY A 452 -9.23 -4.04 -13.91
N ARG A 453 -10.19 -4.12 -14.83
CA ARG A 453 -11.61 -3.98 -14.57
C ARG A 453 -11.93 -4.69 -13.27
N GLY A 454 -12.49 -3.95 -12.32
CA GLY A 454 -13.28 -4.55 -11.27
C GLY A 454 -14.39 -5.37 -11.92
N THR A 455 -14.35 -6.67 -11.69
CA THR A 455 -15.50 -7.56 -11.51
C THR A 455 -15.04 -8.69 -10.61
#